data_AF-A0A962NHY5-F1
#
_entry.id   AF-A0A962NHY5-F1
#
_cell.length_a   1.000
_cell.length_b   1.000
_cell.length_c   1.000
_cell.angle_alpha   90.00
_cell.angle_beta   90.00
_cell.angle_gamma   90.00
#
_symmetry.space_group_name_H-M   'P 1'
#
loop_
_entity.id
_entity.type
_entity.pdbx_description
1 polymer ?
#
loop_
_entity_poly.entity_id
_entity_poly.type
_entity_poly.pdbx_seq_one_letter_code
_entity_poly.pdbx_strand_id
1 'polypeptide(L)'
;TLESWSMGIARPVIAEFPFAWLFFIPFILVATFTLLNLFIGVIVSALQAEHDAERLAEEQARDAAIESHLHADVLQLRAELGELRQLLLTRLPAATGSD
;
A
#
# COMPACT_ATOMS: atom_id res chain seq x y z
N THR A 1 -20.99 16.31 -22.42
CA THR A 1 -20.52 16.32 -23.81
C THR A 1 -20.44 17.78 -24.27
N LEU A 2 -19.25 18.28 -24.60
CA LEU A 2 -19.05 19.64 -25.15
C LEU A 2 -19.35 19.66 -26.67
N GLU A 3 -20.27 18.82 -27.12
CA GLU A 3 -20.67 18.82 -28.51
C GLU A 3 -21.65 19.99 -28.70
N SER A 4 -21.38 20.86 -29.65
CA SER A 4 -22.25 22.00 -29.99
C SER A 4 -22.46 23.09 -28.92
N TRP A 5 -21.71 23.12 -27.81
CA TRP A 5 -21.87 24.17 -26.79
C TRP A 5 -21.66 25.59 -27.35
N SER A 6 -20.74 25.74 -28.31
CA SER A 6 -20.43 27.05 -28.91
C SER A 6 -21.47 27.46 -29.94
N MET A 7 -21.68 26.64 -30.97
CA MET A 7 -22.59 26.95 -32.08
C MET A 7 -24.06 26.86 -31.68
N GLY A 8 -24.42 25.92 -30.80
CA GLY A 8 -25.81 25.64 -30.42
C GLY A 8 -26.31 26.43 -29.20
N ILE A 9 -25.41 26.93 -28.34
CA ILE A 9 -25.80 27.63 -27.10
C ILE A 9 -25.09 28.98 -26.95
N ALA A 10 -23.76 28.97 -26.87
CA ALA A 10 -23.02 30.18 -26.49
C ALA A 10 -23.12 31.30 -27.54
N ARG A 11 -23.02 31.01 -28.84
CA ARG A 11 -23.06 32.03 -29.90
C ARG A 11 -24.42 32.73 -30.02
N PRO A 12 -25.57 32.03 -30.05
CA PRO A 12 -26.88 32.69 -29.98
C PRO A 12 -27.03 33.58 -28.74
N VAL A 13 -26.58 33.11 -27.57
CA VAL A 13 -26.65 33.90 -26.32
C VAL A 13 -25.72 35.11 -26.37
N ILE A 14 -24.52 34.99 -26.93
CA ILE A 14 -23.58 36.10 -27.09
C ILE A 14 -24.12 37.15 -28.08
N ALA A 15 -24.92 36.74 -29.07
CA ALA A 15 -25.55 37.66 -30.01
C ALA A 15 -26.55 38.59 -29.32
N GLU A 16 -27.29 38.10 -28.32
CA GLU A 16 -28.20 38.95 -27.50
C GLU A 16 -27.49 39.60 -26.31
N PHE A 17 -26.50 38.94 -25.73
CA PHE A 17 -25.74 39.39 -24.57
C PHE A 17 -24.23 39.38 -24.88
N PRO A 18 -23.66 40.48 -25.40
CA PRO A 18 -22.27 40.51 -25.87
C PRO A 18 -21.22 40.13 -24.83
N PHE A 19 -21.52 40.27 -23.53
CA PHE A 19 -20.62 39.91 -22.43
C PHE A 19 -20.78 38.48 -21.90
N ALA A 20 -21.71 37.68 -22.42
CA ALA A 20 -21.98 36.32 -21.93
C ALA A 20 -20.76 35.36 -22.04
N TRP A 21 -19.79 35.66 -22.92
CA TRP A 21 -18.55 34.89 -23.02
C TRP A 21 -17.75 34.87 -21.71
N LEU A 22 -17.85 35.91 -20.89
CA LEU A 22 -17.22 36.00 -19.57
C LEU A 22 -17.78 34.99 -18.56
N PHE A 23 -18.98 34.45 -18.80
CA PHE A 23 -19.54 33.36 -18.01
C PHE A 23 -19.12 32.01 -18.58
N PHE A 24 -19.35 31.79 -19.88
CA PHE A 24 -19.13 30.48 -20.50
C PHE A 24 -17.66 30.05 -20.47
N ILE A 25 -16.71 30.93 -20.78
CA ILE A 25 -15.30 30.53 -20.88
C ILE A 25 -14.73 30.13 -19.52
N PRO A 26 -14.81 30.95 -18.45
CA PRO A 26 -14.34 30.54 -17.13
C PRO A 26 -15.11 29.33 -16.58
N PHE A 27 -16.42 29.24 -16.80
CA PHE A 27 -17.22 28.09 -16.37
C PHE A 27 -16.73 26.79 -17.01
N ILE A 28 -16.53 26.78 -18.33
CA ILE A 28 -16.05 25.59 -19.05
C ILE A 28 -14.65 25.21 -18.57
N LEU A 29 -13.74 26.18 -18.39
CA LEU A 29 -12.39 25.93 -17.88
C LEU A 29 -12.42 25.32 -16.48
N VAL A 30 -13.20 25.87 -15.55
CA VAL A 30 -13.33 25.34 -14.20
C VAL A 30 -13.96 23.95 -14.23
N ALA A 31 -15.05 23.76 -14.98
CA ALA A 31 -15.73 22.47 -15.06
C ALA A 31 -14.83 21.37 -15.64
N THR A 32 -14.09 21.65 -16.73
CA THR A 32 -13.18 20.66 -17.33
C THR A 32 -11.97 20.41 -16.45
N PHE A 33 -11.42 21.44 -15.79
CA PHE A 33 -10.31 21.28 -14.86
C PHE A 33 -10.70 20.47 -13.62
N THR A 34 -11.85 20.77 -13.02
CA THR A 34 -12.40 19.99 -11.89
C THR A 34 -12.64 18.55 -12.30
N LEU A 35 -13.24 18.32 -13.47
CA LEU A 35 -13.49 16.96 -13.97
C LEU A 35 -12.18 16.20 -14.22
N LEU A 36 -11.17 16.85 -14.80
CA LEU A 36 -9.85 16.27 -15.02
C LEU A 36 -9.16 15.92 -13.70
N ASN A 37 -9.16 16.84 -12.72
CA ASN A 37 -8.54 16.61 -11.42
C ASN A 37 -9.22 15.48 -10.65
N LEU A 38 -10.56 15.40 -10.72
CA LEU A 38 -11.30 14.29 -10.14
C LEU A 38 -10.94 12.97 -10.82
N PHE A 39 -10.86 12.96 -12.15
CA PHE A 39 -10.49 11.78 -12.92
C PHE A 39 -9.08 11.28 -12.57
N ILE A 40 -8.10 12.19 -12.50
CA ILE A 40 -6.74 11.86 -12.06
C ILE A 40 -6.76 11.34 -10.63
N GLY A 41 -7.51 11.97 -9.72
CA GLY A 41 -7.63 11.53 -8.33
C GLY A 41 -8.18 10.11 -8.20
N VAL A 42 -9.23 9.77 -8.95
CA VAL A 42 -9.79 8.41 -8.98
C VAL A 42 -8.80 7.40 -9.53
N ILE A 43 -8.10 7.72 -10.64
CA ILE A 43 -7.10 6.83 -11.22
C ILE A 43 -5.94 6.59 -10.24
N VAL A 44 -5.41 7.64 -9.64
CA VAL A 44 -4.31 7.53 -8.68
C VAL A 44 -4.75 6.72 -7.47
N SER A 45 -5.96 6.93 -6.97
CA SER A 45 -6.51 6.12 -5.86
C SER A 45 -6.62 4.64 -6.23
N ALA A 46 -7.01 4.32 -7.47
CA ALA A 46 -7.08 2.93 -7.93
C ALA A 46 -5.68 2.28 -8.02
N LEU A 47 -4.71 3.00 -8.59
CA LEU A 47 -3.32 2.56 -8.67
C LEU A 47 -2.67 2.39 -7.29
N GLN A 48 -2.95 3.31 -6.36
CA GLN A 48 -2.48 3.22 -4.97
C GLN A 48 -3.09 2.01 -4.27
N ALA A 49 -4.38 1.73 -4.46
CA ALA A 49 -5.03 0.58 -3.84
C ALA A 49 -4.41 -0.76 -4.30
N GLU A 50 -4.06 -0.90 -5.58
CA GLU A 50 -3.35 -2.08 -6.10
C GLU A 50 -1.96 -2.21 -5.45
N HIS A 51 -1.21 -1.11 -5.44
CA HIS A 51 0.16 -1.09 -4.92
C HIS A 51 0.23 -1.30 -3.39
N ASP A 52 -0.75 -0.78 -2.65
CA ASP A 52 -0.86 -0.99 -1.21
C ASP A 52 -1.24 -2.43 -0.88
N ALA A 53 -2.07 -3.08 -1.71
CA ALA A 53 -2.40 -4.49 -1.56
C ALA A 53 -1.16 -5.39 -1.79
N GLU A 54 -0.36 -5.09 -2.81
CA GLU A 54 0.92 -5.77 -3.05
C GLU A 54 1.88 -5.61 -1.87
N ARG A 55 2.05 -4.38 -1.38
CA ARG A 55 2.91 -4.09 -0.22
C ARG A 55 2.47 -4.85 1.03
N LEU A 56 1.16 -4.89 1.31
CA LEU A 56 0.65 -5.63 2.46
C LEU A 56 0.94 -7.13 2.33
N ALA A 57 0.82 -7.69 1.13
CA ALA A 57 1.12 -9.10 0.87
C ALA A 57 2.61 -9.40 1.04
N GLU A 58 3.49 -8.52 0.55
CA GLU A 58 4.94 -8.63 0.74
C GLU A 58 5.34 -8.54 2.22
N GLU A 59 4.77 -7.60 2.98
CA GLU A 59 5.00 -7.46 4.42
C GLU A 59 4.56 -8.71 5.18
N GLN A 60 3.37 -9.24 4.90
CA GLN A 60 2.88 -10.47 5.51
C GLN A 60 3.76 -11.68 5.18
N ALA A 61 4.20 -11.81 3.93
CA ALA A 61 5.12 -12.87 3.53
C ALA A 61 6.48 -12.76 4.23
N ARG A 62 6.99 -11.53 4.40
CA ARG A 62 8.24 -11.29 5.12
C ARG A 62 8.12 -11.64 6.60
N ASP A 63 7.05 -11.22 7.24
CA ASP A 63 6.82 -11.47 8.67
C ASP A 63 6.64 -12.97 8.93
N ALA A 64 5.90 -13.69 8.07
CA ALA A 64 5.78 -15.15 8.15
C ALA A 64 7.13 -15.85 7.95
N ALA A 65 7.97 -15.37 7.03
CA ALA A 65 9.31 -15.90 6.81
C ALA A 65 10.22 -15.68 8.03
N ILE A 66 10.14 -14.50 8.66
CA ILE A 66 10.89 -14.19 9.90
C ILE A 66 10.42 -15.08 11.05
N GLU A 67 9.11 -15.24 11.24
CA GLU A 67 8.54 -16.10 12.27
C GLU A 67 9.00 -17.55 12.09
N SER A 68 8.98 -18.06 10.86
CA SER A 68 9.44 -19.42 10.57
C SER A 68 10.93 -19.63 10.88
N HIS A 69 11.79 -18.65 10.54
CA HIS A 69 13.21 -18.70 10.85
C HIS A 69 13.45 -18.64 12.37
N LEU A 70 12.75 -17.74 13.07
CA LEU A 70 12.88 -17.64 14.53
C LEU A 70 12.46 -18.95 15.21
N HIS A 71 11.38 -19.58 14.74
CA HIS A 71 10.95 -20.89 15.24
C HIS A 71 12.00 -21.96 15.00
N ALA A 72 12.62 -21.99 13.82
CA ALA A 72 13.71 -22.92 13.51
C ALA A 72 14.92 -22.69 14.43
N ASP A 73 15.35 -21.44 14.60
CA ASP A 73 16.46 -21.06 15.47
C ASP A 73 16.19 -21.48 16.92
N VAL A 74 14.97 -21.28 17.43
CA VAL A 74 14.57 -21.69 18.78
C VAL A 74 14.66 -23.21 18.96
N LEU A 75 14.22 -23.98 17.96
CA LEU A 75 14.32 -25.44 18.00
C LEU A 75 15.79 -25.90 17.97
N GLN A 76 16.61 -25.28 17.14
CA GLN A 76 18.04 -25.56 17.07
C GLN A 76 18.73 -25.25 18.41
N LEU A 77 18.49 -24.08 19.00
CA LEU A 77 19.05 -23.70 20.30
C LEU A 77 18.63 -24.69 21.40
N ARG A 78 17.38 -25.17 21.39
CA ARG A 78 16.92 -26.19 22.35
C ARG A 78 17.66 -27.52 22.17
N ALA A 79 17.95 -27.91 20.94
CA ALA A 79 18.71 -29.12 20.65
C ALA A 79 20.17 -28.99 21.14
N GLU A 80 20.83 -27.86 20.82
CA GLU A 80 22.21 -27.57 21.27
C GLU A 80 22.31 -27.54 22.80
N LEU A 81 21.35 -26.93 23.49
CA LEU A 81 21.27 -26.95 24.96
C LEU A 81 21.11 -28.37 25.52
N GLY A 82 20.31 -29.22 24.86
CA GLY A 82 20.15 -30.61 25.23
C GLY A 82 21.46 -31.40 25.13
N GLU A 83 22.20 -31.22 24.04
CA GLU A 83 23.49 -31.85 23.82
C GLU A 83 24.54 -31.38 24.85
N LEU A 84 24.65 -30.07 25.08
CA LEU A 84 25.51 -29.49 26.12
C LEU A 84 25.20 -30.06 27.50
N ARG A 85 23.91 -30.17 27.86
CA ARG A 85 23.48 -30.78 29.13
C ARG A 85 23.95 -32.23 29.23
N GLN A 86 23.81 -33.01 28.15
CA GLN A 86 24.21 -34.41 28.14
C GLN A 86 25.73 -34.58 28.24
N LEU A 87 26.51 -33.75 27.56
CA LEU A 87 27.96 -33.69 27.68
C LEU A 87 28.39 -33.37 29.11
N LEU A 88 27.76 -32.40 29.77
CA LEU A 88 28.03 -32.06 31.17
C LEU A 88 27.71 -33.22 32.12
N LEU A 89 26.56 -33.88 31.95
CA LEU A 89 26.19 -35.05 32.76
C LEU A 89 27.13 -36.24 32.55
N THR A 90 27.71 -36.37 31.35
CA THR A 90 28.69 -37.42 31.04
C THR A 90 30.08 -37.09 31.59
N ARG A 91 30.43 -35.79 31.63
CA ARG A 91 31.71 -35.27 32.12
C ARG A 91 31.76 -35.03 33.63
N LEU A 92 30.63 -34.96 34.32
CA LEU A 92 30.58 -34.95 35.78
C LEU A 92 30.69 -36.42 36.26
N PRO A 93 31.88 -36.91 36.69
CA PRO A 93 31.89 -38.10 37.53
C PRO A 93 31.04 -37.79 38.76
N ALA A 94 30.19 -38.74 39.16
CA ALA A 94 29.47 -38.66 40.42
C ALA A 94 30.46 -38.20 41.50
N ALA A 95 30.33 -36.95 41.95
CA ALA A 95 31.12 -36.46 43.04
C ALA A 95 30.71 -37.29 44.25
N THR A 96 31.55 -38.28 44.57
CA THR A 96 31.79 -38.80 45.91
C THR A 96 30.53 -39.12 46.70
N GLY A 97 29.93 -40.26 46.41
CA GLY A 97 29.31 -41.10 47.45
C GLY A 97 30.38 -42.02 48.02
N SER A 98 31.32 -41.46 48.78
CA SER A 98 32.15 -42.22 49.70
C SER A 98 31.42 -42.30 51.04
N ASP A 99 30.85 -43.45 51.34
CA ASP A 99 30.71 -43.98 52.69
C ASP A 99 31.45 -45.32 52.73
#